data_AF-A0A0S2FI07-F1
#
_entry.id   AF-A0A0S2FI07-F1
#
_cell.length_a   1.000
_cell.length_b   1.000
_cell.length_c   1.000
_cell.angle_alpha   90.00
_cell.angle_beta   90.00
_cell.angle_gamma   90.00
#
_symmetry.space_group_name_H-M   'P 1'
#
loop_
_entity.id
_entity.type
_entity.pdbx_description
1 polymer ?
#
loop_
_entity_poly.entity_id
_entity_poly.type
_entity_poly.pdbx_seq_one_letter_code
_entity_poly.pdbx_strand_id
1 'polypeptide(L)'
;MTASSEEMARLPIKTEAEHAAALVEWSCPHLGPSGCHAYDERPLICRLFGTTPRLACPNGCRPERMVDEQTEREVHAFLRQTRQVLV
;
A
#
# COMPACT_ATOMS: atom_id res chain seq x y z
N MET A 1 -3.43 -10.62 -3.69
CA MET A 1 -3.45 -9.77 -2.48
C MET A 1 -4.04 -10.61 -1.37
N THR A 2 -3.47 -10.58 -0.16
CA THR A 2 -3.87 -11.47 0.94
C THR A 2 -4.02 -10.64 2.23
N ALA A 3 -5.17 -10.73 2.90
CA ALA A 3 -5.58 -10.04 4.13
C ALA A 3 -6.69 -10.89 4.80
N SER A 4 -6.77 -10.94 6.13
CA SER A 4 -7.84 -11.68 6.83
C SER A 4 -9.20 -11.03 6.61
N SER A 5 -10.29 -11.79 6.75
CA SER A 5 -11.66 -11.25 6.60
C SER A 5 -11.95 -10.12 7.59
N GLU A 6 -11.35 -10.14 8.79
CA GLU A 6 -11.47 -9.08 9.79
C GLU A 6 -10.69 -7.82 9.38
N GLU A 7 -9.44 -7.96 8.92
CA GLU A 7 -8.65 -6.83 8.39
C GLU A 7 -9.33 -6.23 7.14
N MET A 8 -9.89 -7.09 6.28
CA MET A 8 -10.64 -6.67 5.10
C MET A 8 -11.93 -5.94 5.47
N ALA A 9 -12.62 -6.36 6.54
CA ALA A 9 -13.82 -5.69 7.02
C ALA A 9 -13.54 -4.31 7.64
N ARG A 10 -12.33 -4.08 8.15
CA ARG A 10 -11.89 -2.77 8.68
C ARG A 10 -11.44 -1.80 7.59
N LEU A 11 -11.11 -2.29 6.39
CA LEU A 11 -10.78 -1.41 5.27
C LEU A 11 -12.01 -0.58 4.86
N PRO A 12 -11.84 0.72 4.57
CA PRO A 12 -12.92 1.53 4.02
C PRO A 12 -13.41 0.90 2.71
N ILE A 13 -14.69 0.52 2.66
CA ILE A 13 -15.32 0.04 1.43
C ILE A 13 -15.34 1.20 0.43
N LYS A 14 -14.87 0.93 -0.78
CA LYS A 14 -14.82 1.88 -1.89
C LYS A 14 -15.75 1.42 -2.99
N THR A 15 -16.51 2.37 -3.52
CA THR A 15 -17.40 2.14 -4.65
C THR A 15 -16.60 1.97 -5.94
N GLU A 16 -17.20 1.30 -6.93
CA GLU A 16 -16.59 1.17 -8.26
C GLU A 16 -16.27 2.53 -8.89
N ALA A 17 -17.14 3.52 -8.66
CA ALA A 17 -16.93 4.89 -9.15
C ALA A 17 -15.70 5.55 -8.51
N GLU A 18 -15.49 5.37 -7.20
CA GLU A 18 -14.28 5.86 -6.52
C GLU A 18 -13.01 5.16 -7.04
N HIS A 19 -13.07 3.86 -7.30
CA HIS A 19 -11.96 3.12 -7.89
C HIS A 19 -11.62 3.61 -9.30
N ALA A 20 -12.64 3.81 -10.14
CA ALA A 20 -12.46 4.29 -11.51
C ALA A 20 -11.88 5.72 -11.54
N ALA A 21 -12.40 6.63 -10.70
CA ALA A 21 -11.87 8.00 -10.60
C ALA A 21 -10.40 8.00 -10.15
N ALA A 22 -10.06 7.23 -9.12
CA ALA A 22 -8.69 7.13 -8.63
C ALA A 22 -7.73 6.57 -9.70
N LEU A 23 -8.18 5.60 -10.51
CA LEU A 23 -7.38 5.06 -11.60
C LEU A 23 -7.12 6.11 -12.70
N VAL A 24 -8.13 6.89 -13.07
CA VAL A 24 -7.99 7.99 -14.05
C VAL A 24 -6.99 9.04 -13.54
N GLU A 25 -7.04 9.36 -12.26
CA GLU A 25 -6.16 10.34 -11.62
C GLU A 25 -4.80 9.78 -11.19
N TRP A 26 -4.54 8.48 -11.39
CA TRP A 26 -3.36 7.79 -10.86
C TRP A 26 -3.16 7.98 -9.35
N SER A 27 -4.26 8.08 -8.61
CA SER A 27 -4.30 8.30 -7.17
C SER A 27 -4.76 7.03 -6.42
N CYS A 28 -4.65 7.04 -5.09
CA CYS A 28 -5.09 5.93 -4.25
C CYS A 28 -6.50 6.23 -3.70
N PRO A 29 -7.51 5.37 -3.89
CA PRO A 29 -8.88 5.62 -3.43
C PRO A 29 -9.01 5.67 -1.88
N HIS A 30 -8.01 5.15 -1.16
CA HIS A 30 -7.94 5.21 0.30
C HIS A 30 -7.18 6.44 0.84
N LEU A 31 -6.62 7.28 -0.03
CA LEU A 31 -5.95 8.51 0.38
C LEU A 31 -7.00 9.62 0.57
N GLY A 32 -7.23 10.02 1.83
CA GLY A 32 -8.09 11.13 2.20
C GLY A 32 -7.31 12.43 2.44
N PRO A 33 -8.02 13.53 2.75
CA PRO A 33 -7.40 14.84 2.97
C PRO A 33 -6.43 14.88 4.15
N SER A 34 -6.59 13.97 5.13
CA SER A 34 -5.74 13.86 6.33
C SER A 34 -4.77 12.67 6.28
N GLY A 35 -4.66 11.96 5.15
CA GLY A 35 -3.79 10.80 4.99
C GLY A 35 -4.50 9.51 4.60
N CYS A 36 -3.81 8.38 4.71
CA CYS A 36 -4.32 7.07 4.30
C CYS A 36 -5.33 6.51 5.31
N HIS A 37 -6.58 6.27 4.89
CA HIS A 37 -7.62 5.68 5.75
C HIS A 37 -7.45 4.17 5.98
N ALA A 38 -6.53 3.53 5.26
CA ALA A 38 -6.17 2.12 5.44
C ALA A 38 -4.81 1.95 6.15
N TYR A 39 -4.32 3.01 6.81
CA TYR A 39 -2.96 3.03 7.35
C TYR A 39 -2.73 1.93 8.38
N ASP A 40 -3.68 1.71 9.29
CA ASP A 40 -3.55 0.71 10.37
C ASP A 40 -3.53 -0.72 9.83
N GLU A 41 -4.27 -0.99 8.75
CA GLU A 41 -4.34 -2.32 8.13
C GLU A 41 -3.22 -2.58 7.11
N ARG A 42 -2.66 -1.53 6.52
CA ARG A 42 -1.66 -1.62 5.44
C ARG A 42 -0.46 -0.68 5.63
N PRO A 43 0.20 -0.67 6.80
CA PRO A 43 1.19 0.36 7.14
C PRO A 43 2.45 0.29 6.27
N LEU A 44 2.85 -0.92 5.85
CA LEU A 44 4.17 -1.14 5.25
C LEU A 44 4.18 -1.19 3.71
N ILE A 45 3.18 -1.83 3.08
CA ILE A 45 3.22 -2.04 1.62
C ILE A 45 3.14 -0.72 0.83
N CYS A 46 2.32 0.22 1.30
CA CYS A 46 2.18 1.53 0.67
C CYS A 46 3.42 2.42 0.89
N ARG A 47 4.32 2.05 1.81
CA ARG A 47 5.54 2.80 2.12
C ARG A 47 6.77 2.34 1.33
N LEU A 48 6.70 1.20 0.65
CA LEU A 48 7.76 0.78 -0.29
C LEU A 48 7.68 1.53 -1.62
N PHE A 49 6.47 1.95 -2.04
CA PHE A 49 6.30 2.71 -3.28
C PHE A 49 6.98 4.08 -3.18
N GLY A 50 7.79 4.41 -4.19
CA GLY A 50 8.60 5.63 -4.27
C GLY A 50 9.81 5.65 -3.34
N THR A 51 10.02 4.63 -2.50
CA THR A 51 11.11 4.59 -1.51
C THR A 51 12.10 3.46 -1.75
N THR A 52 11.80 2.50 -2.63
CA THR A 52 12.74 1.46 -3.08
C THR A 52 13.10 1.65 -4.55
N PRO A 53 14.31 1.23 -5.00
CA PRO A 53 14.68 1.29 -6.42
C PRO A 53 13.74 0.48 -7.33
N ARG A 54 13.15 -0.60 -6.81
CA ARG A 54 12.28 -1.53 -7.55
C ARG A 54 10.84 -1.03 -7.68
N LEU A 55 10.43 -0.12 -6.81
CA LEU A 55 9.11 0.51 -6.81
C LEU A 55 9.25 2.03 -6.97
N ALA A 56 10.10 2.47 -7.89
CA ALA A 56 10.36 3.89 -8.12
C ALA A 56 9.10 4.67 -8.49
N CYS A 57 8.99 5.92 -8.03
CA CYS A 57 7.91 6.81 -8.41
C CYS A 57 8.06 7.19 -9.90
N PRO A 58 7.00 7.07 -10.73
CA PRO A 58 7.06 7.43 -12.15
C PRO A 58 7.33 8.93 -12.38
N ASN A 59 7.01 9.78 -11.40
CA ASN A 59 7.30 11.22 -11.43
C ASN A 59 8.71 11.56 -10.93
N GLY A 60 9.55 10.57 -10.63
CA GLY A 60 10.91 10.75 -10.14
C GLY A 60 11.02 11.19 -8.68
N CYS A 61 9.91 11.28 -7.94
CA CYS A 61 9.92 11.60 -6.51
C CYS A 61 10.62 10.50 -5.71
N ARG A 62 11.52 10.89 -4.79
CA ARG A 62 12.22 9.97 -3.89
C ARG A 62 12.72 10.69 -2.63
N PRO A 63 12.84 10.00 -1.49
CA PRO A 63 13.53 10.54 -0.32
C PRO A 63 15.04 10.69 -0.55
N GLU A 64 15.71 11.47 0.30
CA GLU A 64 17.18 11.58 0.30
C GLU A 64 17.86 10.22 0.54
N ARG A 65 17.28 9.41 1.43
CA ARG A 65 17.71 8.05 1.72
C ARG A 65 16.61 7.06 1.32
N MET A 66 16.90 6.25 0.32
CA MET A 66 16.04 5.14 -0.10
C MET A 66 16.07 4.01 0.94
N VAL A 67 14.99 3.24 0.98
CA VAL A 67 14.95 1.96 1.68
C VAL A 67 15.90 0.99 0.97
N ASP A 68 16.79 0.37 1.72
CA ASP A 68 17.75 -0.59 1.19
C ASP A 68 17.09 -1.93 0.84
N GLU A 69 17.78 -2.71 0.00
CA GLU A 69 17.26 -3.99 -0.50
C GLU A 69 17.03 -5.04 0.58
N GLN A 70 17.77 -4.98 1.70
CA GLN A 70 17.56 -5.92 2.80
C GLN A 70 16.25 -5.57 3.54
N THR A 71 16.06 -4.30 3.89
CA THR A 71 14.82 -3.83 4.51
C THR A 71 13.60 -4.10 3.62
N GLU A 72 13.69 -3.86 2.31
CA GLU A 72 12.61 -4.20 1.37
C GLU A 72 12.28 -5.71 1.40
N ARG A 73 13.31 -6.58 1.43
CA ARG A 73 13.15 -8.03 1.52
C ARG A 73 12.50 -8.46 2.84
N GLU A 74 12.88 -7.85 3.95
CA GLU A 74 12.31 -8.12 5.28
C GLU A 74 10.84 -7.71 5.34
N VAL A 75 10.47 -6.55 4.80
CA VAL A 75 9.07 -6.13 4.67
C VAL A 75 8.29 -7.14 3.83
N HIS A 76 8.83 -7.58 2.68
CA HIS A 76 8.17 -8.61 1.88
C HIS A 76 8.05 -9.96 2.61
N ALA A 77 9.05 -10.35 3.40
CA ALA A 77 9.00 -11.57 4.20
C ALA A 77 7.94 -11.49 5.30
N PHE A 78 7.89 -10.38 6.02
CA PHE A 78 6.86 -10.09 7.00
C PHE A 78 5.47 -10.16 6.37
N LEU A 79 5.26 -9.45 5.26
CA LEU A 79 3.98 -9.48 4.54
C LEU A 79 3.61 -10.89 4.05
N ARG A 80 4.57 -11.74 3.68
CA ARG A 80 4.29 -13.15 3.33
C ARG A 80 3.85 -13.98 4.53
N GLN A 81 4.40 -13.71 5.72
CA GLN A 81 4.10 -14.46 6.94
C GLN A 81 2.77 -14.05 7.58
N THR A 82 2.44 -12.76 7.53
CA THR A 82 1.25 -12.21 8.20
C THR A 82 0.01 -12.19 7.33
N ARG A 83 0.16 -12.27 6.00
CA ARG A 83 -0.98 -12.24 5.10
C ARG A 83 -1.52 -13.64 4.75
N GLN A 84 -2.30 -14.22 5.64
CA GLN A 84 -3.09 -15.42 5.37
C GLN A 84 -4.39 -15.04 4.63
N VAL A 85 -4.73 -15.77 3.56
CA VAL A 85 -6.10 -15.77 3.01
C VAL A 85 -6.75 -17.06 3.46
N LEU A 86 -7.83 -16.91 4.21
CA LEU A 86 -8.88 -17.91 4.25
C LEU A 86 -10.03 -17.28 3.46
N VAL A 87 -10.25 -17.79 2.25
CA VAL A 87 -11.52 -17.59 1.53
C VAL A 87 -12.51 -18.60 2.09
#